data_AF-A0AAV4N8U6-F1
#
_entry.id   AF-A0AAV4N8U6-F1
#
_cell.length_a   1.000
_cell.length_b   1.000
_cell.length_c   1.000
_cell.angle_alpha   90.00
_cell.angle_beta   90.00
_cell.angle_gamma   90.00
#
_symmetry.space_group_name_H-M   'P 1'
#
loop_
_entity.id
_entity.type
_entity.pdbx_description
1 polymer ?
#
loop_
_entity_poly.entity_id
_entity_poly.type
_entity_poly.pdbx_seq_one_letter_code
_entity_poly.pdbx_strand_id
1 'polypeptide(L)'
;MDEYWLFNGFSNPLQRPICAREPPLCRGLEPALVRHSLQLVAPLGRGGVQEVPFLVIELILATDLKRHFDIVTEFNAKMADEESPFIDWSNEADRLLVMQMAIKLSDINGPCKCRNLHMQWTHRIAEEFYEQGDEERELGLPISRFMDRNNPQLAKLQESFIGHLVAPLCRGYAEAALLPGVWVRLSDDQSAEELSEDDLDLPRRVEDVVTGGVKQSHAQRKTVLCQQTKNLQDNYDYWMTVQRREEEQKERVNPPLNSFVIQNSG
;
A
#
# COMPACT_ATOMS: atom_id res chain seq x y z
N MET A 1 14.48 7.35 -7.09
CA MET A 1 14.38 8.76 -6.63
C MET A 1 12.94 9.24 -6.50
N ASP A 2 11.93 8.56 -7.07
CA ASP A 2 10.53 8.98 -7.01
C ASP A 2 9.83 8.73 -5.66
N GLU A 3 10.24 7.70 -4.93
CA GLU A 3 9.64 7.31 -3.64
C GLU A 3 9.84 8.35 -2.53
N TYR A 4 10.97 9.07 -2.53
CA TYR A 4 11.33 10.03 -1.47
C TYR A 4 10.24 11.07 -1.21
N TRP A 5 9.42 11.42 -2.21
CA TRP A 5 8.33 12.38 -2.04
C TRP A 5 7.16 11.82 -1.22
N LEU A 6 6.78 10.55 -1.37
CA LEU A 6 5.69 9.94 -0.59
C LEU A 6 5.99 9.98 0.92
N PHE A 7 7.27 10.01 1.30
CA PHE A 7 7.70 9.97 2.70
C PHE A 7 8.20 11.32 3.23
N ASN A 8 8.87 12.13 2.39
CA ASN A 8 9.44 13.42 2.78
C ASN A 8 8.68 14.64 2.25
N GLY A 9 7.78 14.48 1.27
CA GLY A 9 6.88 15.54 0.82
C GLY A 9 5.99 16.08 1.94
N PHE A 10 5.82 15.28 3.00
CA PHE A 10 5.06 15.59 4.21
C PHE A 10 5.92 16.07 5.38
N SER A 11 7.22 16.34 5.18
CA SER A 11 8.11 16.75 6.29
C SER A 11 7.76 18.12 6.84
N ASN A 12 7.27 19.05 6.01
CA ASN A 12 6.77 20.34 6.46
C ASN A 12 5.35 20.18 7.06
N PRO A 13 5.13 20.47 8.35
CA PRO A 13 3.80 20.37 8.97
C PRO A 13 2.73 21.24 8.29
N LEU A 14 3.15 22.32 7.62
CA LEU A 14 2.26 23.24 6.91
C LEU A 14 1.83 22.72 5.52
N GLN A 15 2.47 21.67 5.01
CA GLN A 15 2.25 21.12 3.67
C GLN A 15 1.71 19.68 3.73
N ARG A 16 1.20 19.26 4.89
CA ARG A 16 0.61 17.93 5.06
C ARG A 16 -0.89 17.94 4.74
N PRO A 17 -1.35 17.12 3.78
CA PRO A 17 -2.77 16.92 3.55
C PRO A 17 -3.40 16.28 4.79
N ILE A 18 -4.68 16.55 5.02
CA ILE A 18 -5.41 16.19 6.25
C ILE A 18 -5.32 14.70 6.54
N CYS A 19 -5.43 13.84 5.53
CA CYS A 19 -5.31 12.39 5.60
C CYS A 19 -3.90 11.91 5.99
N ALA A 20 -2.86 12.71 5.80
CA ALA A 20 -1.47 12.41 6.16
C ALA A 20 -0.98 13.16 7.41
N ARG A 21 -1.85 13.95 8.05
CA ARG A 21 -1.57 14.50 9.39
C ARG A 21 -1.74 13.37 10.39
N GLU A 22 -0.78 13.20 11.32
CA GLU A 22 -1.00 12.35 12.49
C GLU A 22 -2.37 12.70 13.08
N PRO A 23 -3.24 11.72 13.34
CA PRO A 23 -4.53 12.03 13.93
C PRO A 23 -4.28 12.76 15.26
N PRO A 24 -4.97 13.87 15.55
CA PRO A 24 -4.87 14.55 16.84
C PRO A 24 -5.28 13.67 18.04
N LEU A 25 -5.67 12.42 17.80
CA LEU A 25 -6.00 11.40 18.80
C LEU A 25 -4.96 11.29 19.92
N CYS A 26 -3.66 11.35 19.61
CA CYS A 26 -2.61 11.23 20.64
C CYS A 26 -2.36 12.52 21.43
N ARG A 27 -2.67 13.70 20.86
CA ARG A 27 -2.42 15.01 21.51
C ARG A 27 -3.62 15.55 22.29
N GLY A 28 -4.80 14.95 22.10
CA GLY A 28 -6.08 15.48 22.61
C GLY A 28 -6.98 14.45 23.30
N LEU A 29 -6.44 13.35 23.83
CA LEU A 29 -7.21 12.51 24.75
C LEU A 29 -7.44 13.30 26.05
N GLU A 30 -8.55 14.04 26.09
CA GLU A 30 -9.03 14.68 27.31
C GLU A 30 -9.01 13.67 28.47
N PRO A 31 -8.60 14.08 29.69
CA PRO A 31 -8.62 13.19 30.86
C PRO A 31 -9.98 12.53 31.12
N ALA A 32 -11.08 13.13 30.64
CA ALA A 32 -12.44 12.60 30.74
C ALA A 32 -12.70 11.39 29.81
N LEU A 33 -12.19 11.42 28.58
CA LEU A 33 -12.33 10.34 27.59
C LEU A 33 -11.51 9.10 27.96
N VAL A 34 -10.32 9.30 28.55
CA VAL A 34 -9.51 8.23 29.13
C VAL A 34 -10.26 7.52 30.26
N ARG A 35 -11.02 8.26 31.08
CA ARG A 35 -11.77 7.68 32.21
C ARG A 35 -12.91 6.76 31.79
N HIS A 36 -13.64 7.10 30.73
CA HIS A 36 -14.75 6.28 30.23
C HIS A 36 -14.28 5.13 29.33
N SER A 37 -13.19 5.31 28.56
CA SER A 37 -12.60 4.21 27.77
C SER A 37 -11.99 3.12 28.66
N LEU A 38 -11.48 3.47 29.85
CA LEU A 38 -11.03 2.48 30.85
C LEU A 38 -12.16 1.58 31.38
N GLN A 39 -13.43 1.96 31.24
CA GLN A 39 -14.56 1.10 31.61
C GLN A 39 -14.87 0.01 30.60
N LEU A 40 -14.53 0.20 29.32
CA LEU A 40 -14.65 -0.84 28.29
C LEU A 40 -13.64 -1.98 28.53
N VAL A 41 -12.44 -1.64 29.03
CA VAL A 41 -11.37 -2.61 29.32
C VAL A 41 -11.34 -3.08 30.77
N ALA A 42 -12.20 -2.53 31.63
CA ALA A 42 -12.31 -2.91 33.04
C ALA A 42 -12.50 -4.44 33.27
N PRO A 43 -13.19 -5.21 32.41
CA PRO A 43 -13.29 -6.66 32.56
C PRO A 43 -11.97 -7.44 32.39
N LEU A 44 -10.92 -6.82 31.81
CA LEU A 44 -9.63 -7.47 31.51
C LEU A 44 -8.71 -7.61 32.74
N GLY A 45 -9.13 -7.13 33.92
CA GLY A 45 -8.32 -7.13 35.14
C GLY A 45 -7.19 -6.09 35.10
N ARG A 46 -6.45 -5.94 36.22
CA ARG A 46 -5.42 -4.88 36.36
C ARG A 46 -4.24 -5.00 35.38
N GLY A 47 -3.94 -6.21 34.89
CA GLY A 47 -2.88 -6.44 33.89
C GLY A 47 -3.30 -5.91 32.52
N GLY A 48 -4.42 -6.41 31.98
CA GLY A 48 -4.90 -5.99 30.65
C GLY A 48 -5.27 -4.51 30.55
N VAL A 49 -5.73 -3.89 31.64
CA VAL A 49 -6.01 -2.43 31.66
C VAL A 49 -4.74 -1.58 31.47
N GLN A 50 -3.57 -2.08 31.86
CA GLN A 50 -2.29 -1.37 31.69
C GLN A 50 -1.65 -1.61 30.31
N GLU A 51 -1.90 -2.77 29.71
CA GLU A 51 -1.32 -3.16 28.41
C GLU A 51 -2.06 -2.57 27.21
N VAL A 52 -3.40 -2.41 27.29
CA VAL A 52 -4.20 -1.91 26.17
C VAL A 52 -3.78 -0.51 25.69
N PRO A 53 -3.52 0.48 26.56
CA PRO A 53 -3.07 1.80 26.12
C PRO A 53 -1.77 1.75 25.33
N PHE A 54 -0.82 0.92 25.76
CA PHE A 54 0.46 0.74 25.06
C PHE A 54 0.24 0.19 23.65
N LEU A 55 -0.53 -0.90 23.53
CA LEU A 55 -0.84 -1.49 22.22
C LEU A 55 -1.55 -0.50 21.29
N VAL A 56 -2.53 0.25 21.80
CA VAL A 56 -3.26 1.24 20.99
C VAL A 56 -2.31 2.34 20.48
N ILE A 57 -1.41 2.84 21.33
CA ILE A 57 -0.43 3.85 20.93
C ILE A 57 0.51 3.30 19.86
N GLU A 58 1.06 2.09 20.05
CA GLU A 58 1.94 1.47 19.06
C GLU A 58 1.25 1.23 17.71
N LEU A 59 -0.02 0.84 17.71
CA LEU A 59 -0.79 0.64 16.48
C LEU A 59 -1.11 1.96 15.77
N ILE A 60 -1.46 3.02 16.50
CA ILE A 60 -1.66 4.36 15.91
C ILE A 60 -0.35 4.86 15.30
N LEU A 61 0.77 4.77 16.04
CA LEU A 61 2.07 5.20 15.54
C LEU A 61 2.54 4.37 14.33
N ALA A 62 2.14 3.11 14.24
CA ALA A 62 2.44 2.26 13.09
C ALA A 62 1.73 2.70 11.81
N THR A 63 0.63 3.47 11.88
CA THR A 63 -0.05 3.99 10.68
C THR A 63 0.75 5.08 9.97
N ASP A 64 1.71 5.73 10.63
CA ASP A 64 2.59 6.71 9.98
C ASP A 64 3.38 6.06 8.82
N LEU A 65 3.25 6.64 7.63
CA LEU A 65 3.98 6.18 6.44
C LEU A 65 5.49 6.35 6.58
N LYS A 66 5.99 7.24 7.46
CA LYS A 66 7.44 7.35 7.74
C LYS A 66 8.04 6.07 8.31
N ARG A 67 7.27 5.32 9.10
CA ARG A 67 7.68 4.02 9.67
C ARG A 67 7.35 2.85 8.74
N HIS A 68 6.81 3.10 7.54
CA HIS A 68 6.28 2.04 6.67
C HIS A 68 7.35 1.00 6.32
N PHE A 69 8.48 1.43 5.78
CA PHE A 69 9.53 0.51 5.36
C PHE A 69 10.25 -0.16 6.52
N ASP A 70 10.40 0.53 7.65
CA ASP A 70 10.99 -0.08 8.84
C ASP A 70 10.18 -1.30 9.28
N ILE A 71 8.85 -1.13 9.42
CA ILE A 71 7.93 -2.19 9.84
C ILE A 71 7.86 -3.32 8.80
N VAL A 72 7.77 -2.99 7.50
CA VAL A 72 7.72 -4.01 6.44
C VAL A 72 9.04 -4.78 6.35
N THR A 73 10.18 -4.10 6.50
CA THR A 73 11.50 -4.75 6.50
C THR A 73 11.69 -5.65 7.70
N GLU A 74 11.30 -5.18 8.90
CA GLU A 74 11.33 -5.98 10.14
C GLU A 74 10.46 -7.23 10.01
N PHE A 75 9.24 -7.10 9.48
CA PHE A 75 8.36 -8.24 9.23
C PHE A 75 8.94 -9.24 8.23
N ASN A 76 9.45 -8.76 7.09
CA ASN A 76 10.04 -9.63 6.09
C ASN A 76 11.30 -10.34 6.61
N ALA A 77 12.13 -9.65 7.40
CA ALA A 77 13.29 -10.26 8.05
C ALA A 77 12.86 -11.37 9.02
N LYS A 78 11.80 -11.15 9.79
CA LYS A 78 11.23 -12.19 10.67
C LYS A 78 10.74 -13.41 9.90
N MET A 79 10.09 -13.21 8.75
CA MET A 79 9.59 -14.31 7.91
C MET A 79 10.71 -15.05 7.15
N ALA A 80 11.87 -14.42 6.96
CA ALA A 80 13.02 -15.01 6.28
C ALA A 80 14.04 -15.68 7.23
N ASP A 81 13.82 -15.62 8.54
CA ASP A 81 14.71 -16.20 9.55
C ASP A 81 14.71 -17.74 9.45
N GLU A 82 15.86 -18.33 9.08
CA GLU A 82 16.01 -19.78 8.93
C GLU A 82 15.90 -20.53 10.28
N GLU A 83 16.22 -19.88 11.40
CA GLU A 83 16.12 -20.48 12.74
C GLU A 83 14.68 -20.45 13.27
N SER A 84 13.89 -19.45 12.88
CA SER A 84 12.50 -19.26 13.30
C SER A 84 11.62 -18.77 12.13
N PRO A 85 11.35 -19.60 11.10
CA PRO A 85 10.70 -19.18 9.85
C PRO A 85 9.18 -18.89 9.98
N PHE A 86 8.68 -18.72 11.19
CA PHE A 86 7.26 -18.53 11.47
C PHE A 86 7.04 -17.53 12.61
N ILE A 87 5.83 -16.98 12.63
CA ILE A 87 5.33 -16.13 13.71
C ILE A 87 5.15 -16.99 14.97
N ASP A 88 5.87 -16.65 16.03
CA ASP A 88 5.66 -17.22 17.36
C ASP A 88 4.56 -16.43 18.06
N TRP A 89 3.35 -17.00 18.07
CA TRP A 89 2.19 -16.38 18.73
C TRP A 89 2.33 -16.25 20.25
N SER A 90 3.27 -16.97 20.88
CA SER A 90 3.57 -16.81 22.31
C SER A 90 4.42 -15.56 22.58
N ASN A 91 5.21 -15.10 21.59
CA ASN A 91 6.03 -13.91 21.67
C ASN A 91 5.21 -12.64 21.46
N GLU A 92 5.32 -11.67 22.38
CA GLU A 92 4.55 -10.43 22.33
C GLU A 92 4.98 -9.50 21.20
N ALA A 93 6.29 -9.49 20.87
CA ALA A 93 6.83 -8.68 19.79
C ALA A 93 6.34 -9.15 18.43
N ASP A 94 6.33 -10.48 18.20
CA ASP A 94 5.78 -11.09 16.98
C ASP A 94 4.29 -10.74 16.81
N ARG A 95 3.49 -10.86 17.89
CA ARG A 95 2.07 -10.46 17.86
C ARG A 95 1.90 -8.98 17.54
N LEU A 96 2.70 -8.11 18.16
CA LEU A 96 2.65 -6.67 17.91
C LEU A 96 2.98 -6.35 16.45
N LEU A 97 4.04 -6.95 15.91
CA LEU A 97 4.47 -6.74 14.54
C LEU A 97 3.39 -7.18 13.53
N VAL A 98 2.73 -8.32 13.77
CA VAL A 98 1.58 -8.76 12.97
C VAL A 98 0.41 -7.77 13.05
N MET A 99 0.09 -7.25 14.24
CA MET A 99 -0.97 -6.25 14.39
C MET A 99 -0.62 -4.93 13.69
N GLN A 100 0.65 -4.51 13.73
CA GLN A 100 1.14 -3.33 13.01
C GLN A 100 1.02 -3.52 11.49
N MET A 101 1.41 -4.68 10.95
CA MET A 101 1.19 -4.99 9.54
C MET A 101 -0.30 -4.96 9.17
N ALA A 102 -1.16 -5.54 10.01
CA ALA A 102 -2.60 -5.61 9.78
C ALA A 102 -3.27 -4.22 9.79
N ILE A 103 -2.95 -3.36 10.76
CA ILE A 103 -3.52 -2.00 10.81
C ILE A 103 -3.03 -1.15 9.66
N LYS A 104 -1.75 -1.26 9.27
CA LYS A 104 -1.22 -0.57 8.09
C LYS A 104 -1.93 -1.02 6.83
N LEU A 105 -2.11 -2.32 6.64
CA LEU A 105 -2.79 -2.83 5.45
C LEU A 105 -4.24 -2.34 5.41
N SER A 106 -4.89 -2.26 6.58
CA SER A 106 -6.25 -1.75 6.72
C SER A 106 -6.36 -0.26 6.38
N ASP A 107 -5.37 0.54 6.78
CA ASP A 107 -5.33 1.99 6.57
C ASP A 107 -5.19 2.35 5.08
N ILE A 108 -4.34 1.64 4.34
CA ILE A 108 -4.11 1.86 2.90
C ILE A 108 -4.78 0.81 1.99
N ASN A 109 -5.89 0.21 2.42
CA ASN A 109 -6.54 -0.89 1.69
C ASN A 109 -7.30 -0.49 0.42
N GLY A 110 -7.37 0.81 0.09
CA GLY A 110 -8.18 1.33 -1.04
C GLY A 110 -7.96 0.54 -2.34
N PRO A 111 -6.71 0.35 -2.79
CA PRO A 111 -6.39 -0.44 -3.97
C PRO A 111 -6.71 -1.94 -3.87
N CYS A 112 -6.92 -2.49 -2.67
CA CYS A 112 -7.30 -3.89 -2.47
C CYS A 112 -8.82 -4.11 -2.57
N LYS A 113 -9.61 -3.05 -2.79
CA LYS A 113 -11.07 -3.11 -2.95
C LYS A 113 -11.46 -3.22 -4.43
N CYS A 114 -12.70 -3.63 -4.69
CA CYS A 114 -13.21 -3.65 -6.05
C CYS A 114 -13.12 -2.25 -6.70
N ARG A 115 -12.93 -2.20 -8.03
CA ARG A 115 -12.67 -0.98 -8.81
C ARG A 115 -13.50 0.22 -8.37
N ASN A 116 -14.82 0.06 -8.25
CA ASN A 116 -15.72 1.16 -7.94
C ASN A 116 -15.36 1.83 -6.60
N LEU A 117 -15.14 1.05 -5.55
CA LEU A 117 -14.74 1.56 -4.24
C LEU A 117 -13.34 2.16 -4.27
N HIS A 118 -12.39 1.52 -4.96
CA HIS A 118 -11.04 2.06 -5.15
C HIS A 118 -11.09 3.47 -5.76
N MET A 119 -11.80 3.62 -6.89
CA MET A 119 -11.93 4.92 -7.57
C MET A 119 -12.57 5.98 -6.67
N GLN A 120 -13.59 5.64 -5.88
CA GLN A 120 -14.20 6.60 -4.94
C GLN A 120 -13.20 7.10 -3.90
N TRP A 121 -12.37 6.23 -3.33
CA TRP A 121 -11.33 6.62 -2.39
C TRP A 121 -10.22 7.42 -3.07
N THR A 122 -9.75 6.96 -4.23
CA THR A 122 -8.74 7.68 -5.03
C THR A 122 -9.16 9.12 -5.32
N HIS A 123 -10.39 9.35 -5.76
CA HIS A 123 -10.88 10.69 -6.07
C HIS A 123 -11.01 11.57 -4.82
N ARG A 124 -11.44 11.02 -3.69
CA ARG A 124 -11.52 11.76 -2.42
C ARG A 124 -10.14 12.19 -1.92
N ILE A 125 -9.16 11.29 -1.99
CA ILE A 125 -7.76 11.60 -1.61
C ILE A 125 -7.16 12.62 -2.56
N ALA A 126 -7.40 12.48 -3.87
CA ALA A 126 -6.91 13.42 -4.87
C ALA A 126 -7.49 14.83 -4.67
N GLU A 127 -8.79 14.95 -4.36
CA GLU A 127 -9.38 16.26 -4.08
C GLU A 127 -8.76 16.92 -2.86
N GLU A 128 -8.53 16.15 -1.78
CA GLU A 128 -7.86 16.67 -0.59
C GLU A 128 -6.41 17.12 -0.88
N PHE A 129 -5.69 16.37 -1.73
CA PHE A 129 -4.36 16.78 -2.20
C PHE A 129 -4.43 18.08 -2.99
N TYR A 130 -5.46 18.25 -3.82
CA TYR A 130 -5.64 19.48 -4.60
C TYR A 130 -6.01 20.68 -3.73
N GLU A 131 -6.84 20.49 -2.70
CA GLU A 131 -7.13 21.53 -1.70
C GLU A 131 -5.86 21.97 -0.97
N GLN A 132 -4.99 21.03 -0.59
CA GLN A 132 -3.69 21.35 0.01
C GLN A 132 -2.78 22.12 -0.96
N GLY A 133 -2.76 21.73 -2.26
CA GLY A 133 -1.99 22.44 -3.28
C GLY A 133 -2.51 23.85 -3.58
N ASP A 134 -3.81 24.09 -3.42
CA ASP A 134 -4.39 25.44 -3.50
C ASP A 134 -3.93 26.30 -2.32
N GLU A 135 -3.97 25.77 -1.09
CA GLU A 135 -3.50 26.46 0.11
C GLU A 135 -1.99 26.80 0.01
N GLU A 136 -1.17 25.86 -0.47
CA GLU A 136 0.26 26.10 -0.72
C GLU A 136 0.48 27.26 -1.70
N ARG A 137 -0.30 27.30 -2.78
CA ARG A 137 -0.25 28.36 -3.79
C ARG A 137 -0.68 29.71 -3.21
N GLU A 138 -1.73 29.76 -2.39
CA GLU A 138 -2.19 30.98 -1.72
C GLU A 138 -1.14 31.52 -0.73
N LEU A 139 -0.43 30.62 -0.04
CA LEU A 139 0.65 30.96 0.88
C LEU A 139 1.98 31.29 0.19
N GLY A 140 2.05 31.18 -1.15
CA GLY A 140 3.27 31.40 -1.93
C GLY A 140 4.34 30.32 -1.73
N LEU A 141 3.95 29.13 -1.27
CA LEU A 141 4.81 27.96 -1.13
C LEU A 141 4.90 27.19 -2.45
N PRO A 142 6.00 26.46 -2.71
CA PRO A 142 6.06 25.51 -3.81
C PRO A 142 4.98 24.43 -3.63
N ILE A 143 4.14 24.25 -4.65
CA ILE A 143 3.10 23.23 -4.63
C ILE A 143 3.74 21.84 -4.56
N SER A 144 3.29 21.04 -3.61
CA SER A 144 3.73 19.68 -3.41
C SER A 144 3.42 18.81 -4.63
N ARG A 145 4.28 17.81 -4.89
CA ARG A 145 4.13 16.89 -6.03
C ARG A 145 2.74 16.26 -6.01
N PHE A 146 2.14 16.03 -7.18
CA PHE A 146 0.78 15.47 -7.33
C PHE A 146 -0.37 16.30 -6.73
N MET A 147 -0.10 17.45 -6.10
CA MET A 147 -1.12 18.32 -5.49
C MET A 147 -1.57 19.48 -6.40
N ASP A 148 -0.98 19.63 -7.59
CA ASP A 148 -1.43 20.66 -8.53
C ASP A 148 -2.59 20.17 -9.40
N ARG A 149 -3.80 20.64 -9.12
CA ARG A 149 -5.00 20.34 -9.93
C ARG A 149 -4.91 20.83 -11.38
N ASN A 150 -4.02 21.77 -11.69
CA ASN A 150 -3.82 22.24 -13.07
C ASN A 150 -2.90 21.33 -13.89
N ASN A 151 -2.17 20.43 -13.24
CA ASN A 151 -1.32 19.43 -13.88
C ASN A 151 -1.50 18.07 -13.18
N PRO A 152 -2.70 17.47 -13.28
CA PRO A 152 -3.01 16.24 -12.57
C PRO A 152 -2.15 15.08 -13.09
N GLN A 153 -1.61 14.29 -12.16
CA GLN A 153 -0.80 13.11 -12.44
C GLN A 153 -1.33 11.91 -11.66
N LEU A 154 -2.65 11.72 -11.69
CA LEU A 154 -3.34 10.75 -10.85
C LEU A 154 -2.93 9.31 -11.17
N ALA A 155 -2.76 8.96 -12.44
CA ALA A 155 -2.36 7.62 -12.85
C ALA A 155 -0.98 7.26 -12.30
N LYS A 156 0.01 8.14 -12.49
CA LYS A 156 1.36 7.99 -11.94
C LYS A 156 1.37 7.95 -10.40
N LEU A 157 0.53 8.75 -9.75
CA LEU A 157 0.39 8.70 -8.28
C LEU A 157 -0.11 7.33 -7.82
N GLN A 158 -1.15 6.79 -8.45
CA GLN A 158 -1.76 5.52 -8.04
C GLN A 158 -0.89 4.30 -8.38
N GLU A 159 -0.25 4.30 -9.55
CA GLU A 159 0.73 3.29 -9.94
C GLU A 159 1.84 3.21 -8.88
N SER A 160 2.53 4.32 -8.62
CA SER A 160 3.62 4.35 -7.63
C SER A 160 3.15 4.04 -6.21
N PHE A 161 1.99 4.54 -5.79
CA PHE A 161 1.43 4.21 -4.47
C PHE A 161 1.14 2.71 -4.32
N ILE A 162 0.57 2.08 -5.33
CA ILE A 162 0.29 0.64 -5.29
C ILE A 162 1.60 -0.16 -5.32
N GLY A 163 2.51 0.16 -6.24
CA GLY A 163 3.75 -0.59 -6.45
C GLY A 163 4.70 -0.54 -5.26
N HIS A 164 4.82 0.62 -4.60
CA HIS A 164 5.84 0.84 -3.57
C HIS A 164 5.33 0.76 -2.13
N LEU A 165 4.03 0.96 -1.89
CA LEU A 165 3.47 0.93 -0.53
C LEU A 165 2.53 -0.25 -0.31
N VAL A 166 1.50 -0.40 -1.15
CA VAL A 166 0.44 -1.39 -0.90
C VAL A 166 0.88 -2.80 -1.27
N ALA A 167 1.56 -2.97 -2.41
CA ALA A 167 1.98 -4.28 -2.91
C ALA A 167 3.01 -4.98 -2.02
N PRO A 168 4.10 -4.34 -1.53
CA PRO A 168 5.05 -4.98 -0.62
C PRO A 168 4.39 -5.42 0.69
N LEU A 169 3.49 -4.58 1.23
CA LEU A 169 2.74 -4.86 2.44
C LEU A 169 1.79 -6.06 2.27
N CYS A 170 1.00 -6.08 1.18
CA CYS A 170 0.14 -7.22 0.84
C CYS A 170 0.93 -8.51 0.65
N ARG A 171 2.07 -8.43 -0.04
CA ARG A 171 2.92 -9.59 -0.33
C ARG A 171 3.47 -10.22 0.94
N GLY A 172 4.09 -9.43 1.82
CA GLY A 172 4.60 -9.96 3.09
C GLY A 172 3.49 -10.61 3.91
N TYR A 173 2.32 -9.97 3.99
CA TYR A 173 1.17 -10.52 4.70
C TYR A 173 0.59 -11.80 4.06
N ALA A 174 0.68 -11.92 2.73
CA ALA A 174 0.30 -13.13 1.98
C ALA A 174 1.30 -14.27 2.20
N GLU A 175 2.61 -13.98 2.17
CA GLU A 175 3.70 -14.93 2.40
C GLU A 175 3.62 -15.55 3.80
N ALA A 176 3.22 -14.74 4.79
CA ALA A 176 2.95 -15.22 6.15
C ALA A 176 1.64 -16.00 6.29
N ALA A 177 0.90 -16.24 5.20
CA ALA A 177 -0.40 -16.92 5.20
C ALA A 177 -1.45 -16.27 6.12
N LEU A 178 -1.38 -14.94 6.29
CA LEU A 178 -2.30 -14.18 7.15
C LEU A 178 -3.48 -13.57 6.38
N LEU A 179 -3.42 -13.54 5.04
CA LEU A 179 -4.53 -13.04 4.23
C LEU A 179 -5.73 -14.02 4.23
N PRO A 180 -6.97 -13.53 4.40
CA PRO A 180 -8.15 -14.36 4.28
C PRO A 180 -8.35 -14.78 2.81
N GLY A 181 -8.60 -16.07 2.58
CA GLY A 181 -8.84 -16.60 1.25
C GLY A 181 -9.54 -17.95 1.25
N VAL A 182 -9.91 -18.41 0.05
CA VAL A 182 -10.59 -19.70 -0.15
C VAL A 182 -9.69 -20.63 -0.94
N TRP A 183 -9.59 -21.88 -0.51
CA TRP A 183 -8.88 -22.91 -1.25
C TRP A 183 -9.64 -23.27 -2.54
N VAL A 184 -8.97 -23.12 -3.67
CA VAL A 184 -9.48 -23.48 -5.00
C VAL A 184 -8.59 -24.58 -5.58
N ARG A 185 -9.21 -25.57 -6.23
CA ARG A 185 -8.48 -26.57 -7.02
C ARG A 185 -8.28 -26.03 -8.42
N LEU A 186 -7.05 -25.96 -8.88
CA LEU A 186 -6.77 -25.68 -10.28
C LEU A 186 -7.20 -26.90 -11.09
N SER A 187 -8.15 -26.72 -12.01
CA SER A 187 -8.39 -27.67 -13.10
C SER A 187 -7.29 -27.50 -14.14
N ASP A 188 -6.82 -28.61 -14.72
CA ASP A 188 -5.68 -28.67 -15.64
C ASP A 188 -5.83 -27.86 -16.97
N ASP A 189 -6.91 -27.09 -17.13
CA ASP A 189 -7.31 -26.41 -18.38
C ASP A 189 -7.05 -24.89 -18.41
N GLN A 190 -6.36 -24.33 -17.42
CA GLN A 190 -5.82 -22.97 -17.52
C GLN A 190 -4.30 -23.08 -17.56
N SER A 191 -3.80 -23.51 -18.74
CA SER A 191 -2.42 -23.28 -19.12
C SER A 191 -2.11 -21.81 -18.85
N ALA A 192 -1.14 -21.58 -17.96
CA ALA A 192 -0.51 -20.29 -17.81
C ALA A 192 -0.19 -19.76 -19.20
N GLU A 193 -0.79 -18.62 -19.56
CA GLU A 193 -0.20 -17.80 -20.61
C GLU A 193 1.23 -17.52 -20.14
N GLU A 194 2.21 -18.17 -20.79
CA GLU A 194 3.62 -17.85 -20.64
C GLU A 194 3.81 -16.42 -21.15
N LEU A 195 3.59 -15.46 -20.27
CA LEU A 195 4.02 -14.08 -20.45
C LEU A 195 5.53 -14.06 -20.17
N SER A 196 6.28 -13.70 -21.21
CA SER A 196 7.73 -13.60 -21.23
C SER A 196 8.30 -12.87 -20.01
N GLU A 197 9.40 -13.40 -19.47
CA GLU A 197 10.14 -12.90 -18.30
C GLU A 197 10.71 -11.47 -18.44
N ASP A 198 10.44 -10.76 -19.55
CA ASP A 198 11.06 -9.48 -19.92
C ASP A 198 10.20 -8.21 -19.68
N ASP A 199 8.98 -8.31 -19.14
CA ASP A 199 8.17 -7.11 -18.79
C ASP A 199 8.26 -6.81 -17.28
N LEU A 200 9.42 -6.28 -16.88
CA LEU A 200 9.76 -5.88 -15.51
C LEU A 200 9.15 -4.51 -15.17
N ASP A 201 8.09 -4.48 -14.35
CA ASP A 201 7.98 -3.49 -13.26
C ASP A 201 7.00 -3.87 -12.12
N LEU A 202 6.64 -5.16 -11.98
CA LEU A 202 6.07 -5.69 -10.74
C LEU A 202 7.01 -6.78 -10.22
N PRO A 203 7.52 -6.73 -8.98
CA PRO A 203 8.14 -7.90 -8.39
C PRO A 203 7.08 -9.02 -8.34
N ARG A 204 7.42 -10.25 -8.74
CA ARG A 204 6.61 -11.49 -8.81
C ARG A 204 5.14 -11.38 -8.38
N ARG A 205 4.23 -11.77 -9.28
CA ARG A 205 2.77 -11.84 -9.09
C ARG A 205 2.41 -12.37 -7.71
N VAL A 206 1.57 -11.64 -6.96
CA VAL A 206 1.15 -12.03 -5.60
C VAL A 206 0.41 -13.39 -5.61
N GLU A 207 -0.16 -13.76 -6.76
CA GLU A 207 -0.81 -15.04 -6.98
C GLU A 207 0.18 -16.22 -7.03
N ASP A 208 1.43 -16.01 -7.46
CA ASP A 208 2.44 -17.08 -7.60
C ASP A 208 3.01 -17.52 -6.24
N VAL A 209 3.03 -16.59 -5.29
CA VAL A 209 3.53 -16.79 -3.92
C VAL A 209 2.65 -17.73 -3.11
N VAL A 210 1.36 -17.82 -3.45
CA VAL A 210 0.41 -18.74 -2.82
C VAL A 210 0.71 -20.21 -3.18
N THR A 211 1.46 -20.45 -4.26
CA THR A 211 1.89 -21.79 -4.62
C THR A 211 3.26 -22.09 -4.04
N GLY A 212 3.27 -22.45 -2.75
CA GLY A 212 4.47 -22.90 -2.05
C GLY A 212 5.25 -23.95 -2.86
N GLY A 213 6.56 -23.76 -2.91
CA GLY A 213 7.50 -24.64 -3.59
C GLY A 213 7.42 -26.07 -3.04
N VAL A 214 6.78 -26.97 -3.78
CA VAL A 214 6.89 -28.41 -3.57
C VAL A 214 7.10 -29.06 -4.93
N LYS A 215 8.34 -29.48 -5.19
CA LYS A 215 8.62 -30.50 -6.19
C LYS A 215 8.07 -31.82 -5.63
N GLN A 216 6.88 -32.27 -6.06
CA GLN A 216 6.58 -33.70 -6.32
C GLN A 216 5.10 -33.99 -6.65
N SER A 217 4.94 -34.71 -7.77
CA SER A 217 3.83 -35.60 -8.15
C SER A 217 2.45 -34.99 -8.46
N HIS A 218 1.78 -35.60 -9.45
CA HIS A 218 0.46 -35.33 -10.04
C HIS A 218 -0.72 -35.36 -9.02
N ALA A 219 -0.65 -34.58 -7.95
CA ALA A 219 -1.77 -34.31 -7.05
C ALA A 219 -2.31 -32.92 -7.34
N GLN A 220 -3.62 -32.82 -7.63
CA GLN A 220 -4.35 -31.58 -7.94
C GLN A 220 -3.86 -30.39 -7.11
N ARG A 221 -3.20 -29.42 -7.77
CA ARG A 221 -2.59 -28.24 -7.15
C ARG A 221 -3.70 -27.37 -6.54
N LYS A 222 -3.69 -27.22 -5.21
CA LYS A 222 -4.60 -26.33 -4.48
C LYS A 222 -3.93 -24.97 -4.34
N THR A 223 -4.64 -23.89 -4.67
CA THR A 223 -4.19 -22.51 -4.45
C THR A 223 -5.19 -21.76 -3.59
N VAL A 224 -4.74 -20.77 -2.82
CA VAL A 224 -5.61 -19.86 -2.05
C VAL A 224 -5.98 -18.67 -2.91
N LEU A 225 -7.25 -18.55 -3.25
CA LEU A 225 -7.77 -17.34 -3.90
C LEU A 225 -8.06 -16.29 -2.81
N CYS A 226 -7.30 -15.19 -2.84
CA CYS A 226 -7.56 -14.01 -2.03
C CYS A 226 -8.17 -12.90 -2.90
N GLN A 227 -9.37 -12.43 -2.54
CA GLN A 227 -10.04 -11.38 -3.31
C GLN A 227 -9.27 -10.05 -3.27
N GLN A 228 -8.57 -9.78 -2.16
CA GLN A 228 -7.82 -8.54 -1.98
C GLN A 228 -6.61 -8.46 -2.91
N THR A 229 -5.87 -9.57 -3.08
CA THR A 229 -4.70 -9.62 -3.98
C THR A 229 -5.12 -9.52 -5.44
N LYS A 230 -6.23 -10.18 -5.82
CA LYS A 230 -6.81 -10.04 -7.16
C LYS A 230 -7.20 -8.59 -7.46
N ASN A 231 -7.96 -7.96 -6.56
CA ASN A 231 -8.36 -6.56 -6.74
C ASN A 231 -7.16 -5.63 -6.84
N LEU A 232 -6.11 -5.86 -6.04
CA LEU A 232 -4.88 -5.08 -6.08
C LEU A 232 -4.22 -5.15 -7.45
N GLN A 233 -4.09 -6.36 -8.00
CA GLN A 233 -3.54 -6.58 -9.33
C GLN A 233 -4.39 -5.90 -10.41
N ASP A 234 -5.70 -6.18 -10.43
CA ASP A 234 -6.63 -5.57 -11.38
C ASP A 234 -6.51 -4.03 -11.33
N ASN A 235 -6.47 -3.46 -10.13
CA ASN A 235 -6.38 -2.03 -9.91
C ASN A 235 -5.06 -1.42 -10.41
N TYR A 236 -3.94 -2.10 -10.17
CA TYR A 236 -2.64 -1.71 -10.69
C TYR A 236 -2.60 -1.70 -12.22
N ASP A 237 -3.04 -2.78 -12.86
CA ASP A 237 -2.98 -2.94 -14.33
C ASP A 237 -3.77 -1.85 -15.06
N TYR A 238 -4.88 -1.43 -14.49
CA TYR A 238 -5.64 -0.29 -15.01
C TYR A 238 -4.86 1.02 -14.91
N TRP A 239 -4.20 1.31 -13.78
CA TRP A 239 -3.45 2.55 -13.64
C TRP A 239 -2.23 2.58 -14.56
N MET A 240 -1.55 1.44 -14.73
CA MET A 240 -0.53 1.26 -15.77
C MET A 240 -1.06 1.54 -17.17
N THR A 241 -2.26 1.02 -17.49
CA THR A 241 -2.91 1.26 -18.79
C THR A 241 -3.27 2.75 -18.98
N VAL A 242 -3.78 3.40 -17.94
CA VAL A 242 -4.15 4.83 -17.99
C VAL A 242 -2.90 5.69 -18.14
N GLN A 243 -1.85 5.43 -17.36
CA GLN A 243 -0.59 6.17 -17.42
C GLN A 243 0.04 6.08 -18.81
N ARG A 244 0.10 4.88 -19.40
CA ARG A 244 0.61 4.68 -20.76
C ARG A 244 -0.16 5.52 -21.79
N ARG A 245 -1.50 5.54 -21.70
CA ARG A 245 -2.35 6.36 -22.59
C ARG A 245 -2.10 7.86 -22.40
N GLU A 246 -1.91 8.32 -21.16
CA GLU A 246 -1.58 9.72 -20.86
C GLU A 246 -0.21 10.12 -21.41
N GLU A 247 0.79 9.23 -21.32
CA GLU A 247 2.14 9.43 -21.87
C GLU A 247 2.12 9.47 -23.40
N GLU A 248 1.47 8.50 -24.06
CA GLU A 248 1.28 8.49 -25.52
C GLU A 248 0.58 9.76 -26.01
N GLN A 249 -0.43 10.25 -25.28
CA GLN A 249 -1.13 11.48 -25.64
C GLN A 249 -0.23 12.71 -25.49
N LYS A 250 0.60 12.78 -24.44
CA LYS A 250 1.60 13.85 -24.26
C LYS A 250 2.62 13.84 -25.40
N GLU A 251 3.10 12.68 -25.82
CA GLU A 251 4.03 12.53 -26.95
C GLU A 251 3.41 12.94 -28.29
N ARG A 252 2.12 12.65 -28.50
CA ARG A 252 1.40 13.10 -29.71
C ARG A 252 1.24 14.63 -29.77
N VAL A 253 1.01 15.27 -28.62
CA VAL A 253 0.81 16.72 -28.53
C VAL A 253 2.15 17.47 -28.58
N ASN A 254 3.19 16.93 -27.95
CA ASN A 254 4.54 17.50 -27.90
C ASN A 254 5.58 16.44 -28.30
N PRO A 255 5.75 16.18 -29.62
CA PRO A 255 6.72 15.19 -30.07
C PRO A 255 8.15 15.61 -29.71
N PRO A 256 9.04 14.67 -29.36
CA PRO A 256 10.42 14.99 -29.05
C PRO A 256 11.11 15.63 -30.26
N LEU A 257 11.91 16.68 -29.99
CA LEU A 257 12.60 17.52 -30.98
C LEU A 257 13.45 16.75 -32.01
N ASN A 258 13.84 15.51 -31.71
CA ASN A 258 14.60 14.64 -32.62
C ASN A 258 13.76 13.99 -33.75
N SER A 259 12.44 14.16 -33.77
CA SER A 259 11.56 13.60 -34.82
C SER A 259 11.53 14.41 -36.13
N PHE A 260 12.16 15.60 -36.16
CA PHE A 260 12.24 16.48 -37.35
C PHE A 260 13.62 16.49 -38.02
N VAL A 261 14.36 15.37 -38.00
CA VAL A 261 15.61 15.25 -38.76
C VAL A 261 15.35 14.57 -40.12
N ILE A 262 15.10 15.41 -41.12
CA ILE A 262 15.47 15.27 -42.55
C ILE A 262 14.77 14.15 -43.36
N GLN A 263 13.58 14.47 -43.88
CA GLN A 263 13.25 14.14 -45.28
C GLN A 263 13.61 15.35 -46.15
N ASN A 264 14.89 15.47 -46.51
CA ASN A 264 15.35 16.29 -47.63
C ASN A 264 16.80 15.91 -47.93
N SER A 265 16.97 14.85 -48.72
CA SER A 265 18.23 14.55 -49.40
C SER A 265 17.94 13.65 -50.61
N GLY A 266 18.16 14.20 -51.80
CA GLY A 266 18.46 13.47 -53.04
C GLY A 266 17.28 13.18 -53.94
#